data_AF-A0A0A5I1J1-F1
#
_entry.id   AF-A0A0A5I1J1-F1
#
_cell.length_a   1.000
_cell.length_b   1.000
_cell.length_c   1.000
_cell.angle_alpha   90.00
_cell.angle_beta   90.00
_cell.angle_gamma   90.00
#
_symmetry.space_group_name_H-M   'P 1'
#
loop_
_entity.id
_entity.type
_entity.pdbx_description
1 polymer ?
#
loop_
_entity_poly.entity_id
_entity_poly.type
_entity_poly.pdbx_seq_one_letter_code
_entity_poly.pdbx_strand_id
1 'polypeptide(L)'
;MTKMLSVNPKVSLQDIKQFEQEYEVTLPKQYVDFLLEYNGGFPQQSNFKISDDEGESLVNKFYGIGDMKGNLGEVFEILEGEIPEEFISIGHDPGGNEILLGVSGEDQGKVYFWIHDVEPEDEMDNMHILADSFTEFFTNLYEND
;
A
#
# COMPACT_ATOMS: atom_id res chain seq x y z
N MET A 1 -6.64 15.12 9.69
CA MET A 1 -6.13 14.65 8.39
C MET A 1 -4.71 14.20 8.62
N THR A 2 -4.44 12.95 8.27
CA THR A 2 -3.11 12.35 8.23
C THR A 2 -2.18 13.22 7.38
N LYS A 3 -0.96 13.44 7.86
CA LYS A 3 0.06 14.22 7.17
C LYS A 3 1.23 13.32 6.76
N MET A 4 1.97 13.75 5.74
CA MET A 4 3.25 13.14 5.37
C MET A 4 4.40 13.93 6.00
N LEU A 5 5.33 13.25 6.66
CA LEU A 5 6.60 13.82 7.15
C LEU A 5 7.51 14.20 5.98
N SER A 6 7.56 13.34 4.97
CA SER A 6 8.27 13.59 3.74
C SER A 6 7.57 12.89 2.58
N VAL A 7 7.71 13.49 1.41
CA VAL A 7 7.05 13.09 0.16
C VAL A 7 8.10 12.87 -0.92
N ASN A 8 7.82 11.98 -1.86
CA ASN A 8 8.67 11.77 -3.02
C ASN A 8 8.51 12.93 -4.04
N PRO A 9 9.37 13.01 -5.06
CA PRO A 9 9.17 13.93 -6.18
C PRO A 9 7.77 13.81 -6.77
N LYS A 10 7.18 14.95 -7.16
CA LYS A 10 5.83 14.98 -7.71
C LYS A 10 5.73 14.17 -9.00
N VAL A 11 4.63 13.44 -9.12
CA VAL A 11 4.21 12.78 -10.36
C VAL A 11 3.00 13.46 -10.96
N SER A 12 2.88 13.33 -12.27
CA SER A 12 1.72 13.77 -13.04
C SER A 12 0.76 12.60 -13.27
N LEU A 13 -0.45 12.93 -13.72
CA LEU A 13 -1.40 11.92 -14.17
C LEU A 13 -0.86 11.10 -15.35
N GLN A 14 0.05 11.67 -16.16
CA GLN A 14 0.67 10.94 -17.26
C GLN A 14 1.63 9.88 -16.74
N ASP A 15 2.41 10.18 -15.71
CA ASP A 15 3.33 9.22 -15.09
C ASP A 15 2.57 8.04 -14.48
N ILE A 16 1.45 8.33 -13.79
CA ILE A 16 0.57 7.31 -13.22
C ILE A 16 -0.05 6.44 -14.33
N LYS A 17 -0.53 7.05 -15.42
CA LYS A 17 -1.07 6.30 -16.56
C LYS A 17 -0.02 5.45 -17.26
N GLN A 18 1.23 5.89 -17.29
CA GLN A 18 2.32 5.10 -17.84
C GLN A 18 2.57 3.88 -16.96
N PHE A 19 2.60 4.04 -15.63
CA PHE A 19 2.68 2.94 -14.68
C PHE A 19 1.52 1.94 -14.86
N GLU A 20 0.27 2.42 -14.93
CA GLU A 20 -0.91 1.57 -15.19
C GLU A 20 -0.80 0.78 -16.50
N GLN A 21 -0.25 1.39 -17.55
CA GLN A 21 -0.05 0.73 -18.85
C GLN A 21 1.09 -0.29 -18.82
N GLU A 22 2.18 0.02 -18.13
CA GLU A 22 3.38 -0.81 -18.06
C GLU A 22 3.13 -2.10 -17.29
N TYR A 23 2.39 -2.02 -16.18
CA TYR A 23 2.07 -3.15 -15.31
C TYR A 23 0.66 -3.70 -15.50
N GLU A 24 -0.04 -3.28 -16.56
CA GLU A 24 -1.40 -3.70 -16.92
C GLU A 24 -2.42 -3.63 -15.75
N VAL A 25 -2.25 -2.62 -14.88
CA VAL A 25 -3.04 -2.41 -13.66
C VAL A 25 -3.90 -1.16 -13.76
N THR A 26 -5.05 -1.13 -13.07
CA THR A 26 -5.86 0.08 -12.91
C THR A 26 -5.94 0.47 -11.45
N LEU A 27 -5.39 1.63 -11.10
CA LEU A 27 -5.34 2.09 -9.72
C LEU A 27 -6.68 2.70 -9.29
N PRO A 28 -7.18 2.38 -8.08
CA PRO A 28 -8.35 3.05 -7.53
C PRO A 28 -8.17 4.56 -7.48
N LYS A 29 -9.22 5.32 -7.83
CA LYS A 29 -9.16 6.80 -7.90
C LYS A 29 -8.57 7.43 -6.63
N GLN A 30 -8.92 6.91 -5.47
CA GLN A 30 -8.43 7.42 -4.18
C GLN A 30 -6.90 7.30 -4.04
N TYR A 31 -6.32 6.22 -4.58
CA TYR A 31 -4.87 6.03 -4.56
C TYR A 31 -4.18 6.90 -5.62
N VAL A 32 -4.81 7.09 -6.79
CA VAL A 32 -4.33 8.07 -7.80
C VAL A 32 -4.27 9.48 -7.21
N ASP A 33 -5.32 9.92 -6.50
CA ASP A 33 -5.35 11.23 -5.85
C ASP A 33 -4.21 11.36 -4.83
N PHE A 34 -3.96 10.30 -4.05
CA PHE A 34 -2.83 10.24 -3.10
C PHE A 34 -1.47 10.32 -3.80
N LEU A 35 -1.27 9.62 -4.91
CA LEU A 35 -0.01 9.68 -5.66
C LEU A 35 0.24 11.08 -6.25
N LEU A 36 -0.81 11.76 -6.72
CA LEU A 36 -0.69 13.16 -7.19
C LEU A 36 -0.37 14.14 -6.04
N GLU A 37 -0.96 13.91 -4.87
CA GLU A 37 -0.76 14.79 -3.70
C GLU A 37 0.55 14.53 -2.96
N TYR A 38 0.99 13.29 -2.85
CA TYR A 38 2.13 12.90 -2.01
C TYR A 38 3.16 12.04 -2.75
N ASN A 39 2.74 11.24 -3.73
CA ASN A 39 3.56 10.23 -4.41
C ASN A 39 4.24 9.27 -3.43
N GLY A 40 3.54 8.85 -2.38
CA GLY A 40 4.14 8.06 -1.31
C GLY A 40 5.10 8.85 -0.43
N GLY A 41 6.00 8.15 0.26
CA GLY A 41 6.92 8.73 1.23
C GLY A 41 6.63 8.25 2.65
N PHE A 42 6.93 9.08 3.64
CA PHE A 42 6.88 8.71 5.06
C PHE A 42 5.71 9.42 5.74
N PRO A 43 4.72 8.68 6.26
CA PRO A 43 3.60 9.30 6.97
C PRO A 43 4.01 9.80 8.36
N GLN A 44 3.33 10.84 8.84
CA GLN A 44 3.50 11.36 10.20
C GLN A 44 2.74 10.51 11.21
N GLN A 45 1.46 10.29 10.96
CA GLN A 45 0.69 9.26 11.65
C GLN A 45 0.92 7.98 10.86
N SER A 46 1.68 7.05 11.43
CA SER A 46 2.10 5.83 10.73
C SER A 46 1.37 4.58 11.20
N ASN A 47 0.77 4.60 12.39
CA ASN A 47 0.36 3.38 13.06
C ASN A 47 -1.05 2.96 12.64
N PHE A 48 -1.27 1.65 12.63
CA PHE A 48 -2.55 1.04 12.36
C PHE A 48 -2.73 -0.23 13.19
N LYS A 49 -3.99 -0.56 13.47
CA LYS A 49 -4.36 -1.81 14.12
C LYS A 49 -4.53 -2.90 13.07
N ILE A 50 -3.93 -4.07 13.29
CA ILE A 50 -4.10 -5.26 12.46
C ILE A 50 -5.36 -6.00 12.92
N SER A 51 -5.40 -6.42 14.19
CA SER A 51 -6.55 -7.06 14.82
C SER A 51 -6.40 -7.04 16.36
N ASP A 52 -7.37 -7.55 17.11
CA ASP A 52 -7.20 -7.74 18.56
C ASP A 52 -6.14 -8.79 18.90
N ASP A 53 -5.95 -9.79 18.04
CA ASP A 53 -5.04 -10.92 18.26
C ASP A 53 -3.62 -10.64 17.75
N GLU A 54 -3.50 -10.00 16.58
CA GLU A 54 -2.21 -9.65 15.94
C GLU A 54 -1.64 -8.31 16.44
N GLY A 55 -2.47 -7.49 17.10
CA GLY A 55 -2.06 -6.20 17.63
C GLY A 55 -1.96 -5.11 16.55
N GLU A 56 -0.84 -4.41 16.52
CA GLU A 56 -0.64 -3.18 15.75
C GLU A 56 0.70 -3.21 15.00
N SER A 57 0.75 -2.52 13.87
CA SER A 57 1.99 -2.22 13.15
C SER A 57 1.96 -0.77 12.67
N LEU A 58 2.91 -0.41 11.81
CA LEU A 58 3.03 0.93 11.27
C LEU A 58 3.49 0.91 9.81
N VAL A 59 3.05 1.91 9.06
CA VAL A 59 3.57 2.18 7.72
C VAL A 59 4.93 2.84 7.86
N ASN A 60 5.99 2.10 7.54
CA ASN A 60 7.34 2.64 7.48
C ASN A 60 7.49 3.57 6.27
N LYS A 61 6.99 3.13 5.11
CA LYS A 61 7.06 3.90 3.86
C LYS A 61 5.92 3.49 2.93
N PHE A 62 5.25 4.48 2.35
CA PHE A 62 4.44 4.31 1.16
C PHE A 62 5.32 4.39 -0.09
N TYR A 63 5.12 3.46 -1.02
CA TYR A 63 5.82 3.46 -2.30
C TYR A 63 5.31 4.59 -3.20
N GLY A 64 6.24 5.14 -3.99
CA GLY A 64 5.96 6.18 -4.97
C GLY A 64 6.40 5.71 -6.36
N ILE A 65 5.96 6.41 -7.39
CA ILE A 65 6.41 6.19 -8.76
C ILE A 65 7.61 7.10 -9.04
N GLY A 66 8.66 6.55 -9.66
CA GLY A 66 9.85 7.28 -10.10
C GLY A 66 11.15 6.62 -9.68
N ASP A 67 12.26 7.37 -9.78
CA ASP A 67 13.62 6.89 -9.58
C ASP A 67 14.06 6.99 -8.10
N MET A 68 13.32 6.31 -7.22
CA MET A 68 13.70 6.13 -5.81
C MET A 68 13.84 4.65 -5.48
N LYS A 69 14.75 4.32 -4.56
CA LYS A 69 14.92 2.94 -4.08
C LYS A 69 13.63 2.43 -3.43
N GLY A 70 13.19 1.24 -3.82
CA GLY A 70 11.92 0.66 -3.36
C GLY A 70 10.77 1.55 -3.81
N ASN A 71 10.73 1.84 -5.12
CA ASN A 71 9.58 2.48 -5.76
C ASN A 71 8.50 1.45 -6.07
N LEU A 72 7.32 1.93 -6.45
CA LEU A 72 6.15 1.10 -6.68
C LEU A 72 6.37 0.05 -7.78
N GLY A 73 7.08 0.40 -8.85
CA GLY A 73 7.38 -0.53 -9.95
C GLY A 73 8.37 -1.62 -9.56
N GLU A 74 9.46 -1.25 -8.89
CA GLU A 74 10.42 -2.21 -8.34
C GLU A 74 9.75 -3.23 -7.42
N VAL A 75 8.87 -2.79 -6.53
CA VAL A 75 8.19 -3.68 -5.58
C VAL A 75 7.14 -4.53 -6.28
N PHE A 76 6.42 -3.98 -7.27
CA PHE A 76 5.48 -4.74 -8.09
C PHE A 76 6.18 -5.93 -8.75
N GLU A 77 7.34 -5.72 -9.37
CA GLU A 77 8.13 -6.77 -10.02
C GLU A 77 8.68 -7.79 -9.01
N ILE A 78 9.10 -7.35 -7.82
CA ILE A 78 9.65 -8.23 -6.78
C ILE A 78 8.59 -9.18 -6.23
N LEU A 79 7.35 -8.71 -6.10
CA LEU A 79 6.25 -9.48 -5.50
C LEU A 79 5.36 -10.18 -6.54
N GLU A 80 5.73 -10.13 -7.82
CA GLU A 80 5.00 -10.83 -8.89
C GLU A 80 4.96 -12.34 -8.61
N GLY A 81 3.75 -12.88 -8.42
CA GLY A 81 3.52 -14.29 -8.08
C GLY A 81 3.66 -14.64 -6.60
N GLU A 82 4.03 -13.70 -5.73
CA GLU A 82 4.08 -13.88 -4.27
C GLU A 82 2.78 -13.43 -3.59
N ILE A 83 2.06 -12.47 -4.19
CA ILE A 83 0.75 -11.99 -3.74
C ILE A 83 -0.32 -12.24 -4.83
N PRO A 84 -1.63 -12.30 -4.49
CA PRO A 84 -2.67 -12.51 -5.50
C PRO A 84 -2.72 -11.39 -6.53
N GLU A 85 -3.04 -11.73 -7.78
CA GLU A 85 -2.99 -10.81 -8.94
C GLU A 85 -3.94 -9.61 -8.82
N GLU A 86 -4.96 -9.71 -7.96
CA GLU A 86 -5.91 -8.63 -7.67
C GLU A 86 -5.34 -7.53 -6.76
N PHE A 87 -4.11 -7.70 -6.26
CA PHE A 87 -3.48 -6.79 -5.30
C PHE A 87 -2.15 -6.25 -5.82
N ILE A 88 -1.80 -5.06 -5.31
CA ILE A 88 -0.45 -4.51 -5.39
C ILE A 88 0.03 -4.14 -4.00
N SER A 89 1.34 -4.20 -3.76
CA SER A 89 1.89 -3.57 -2.56
C SER A 89 2.05 -2.07 -2.75
N ILE A 90 1.58 -1.30 -1.77
CA ILE A 90 1.63 0.17 -1.75
C ILE A 90 2.53 0.74 -0.64
N GLY A 91 3.07 -0.11 0.22
CA GLY A 91 4.01 0.26 1.29
C GLY A 91 4.37 -0.94 2.16
N HIS A 92 5.31 -0.76 3.08
CA HIS A 92 5.71 -1.80 4.04
C HIS A 92 5.78 -1.26 5.46
N ASP A 93 5.78 -2.20 6.42
CA ASP A 93 6.18 -1.97 7.80
C ASP A 93 7.69 -2.17 8.03
N PRO A 94 8.25 -1.83 9.21
CA PRO A 94 9.68 -2.06 9.48
C PRO A 94 10.11 -3.53 9.50
N GLY A 95 9.15 -4.46 9.60
CA GLY A 95 9.37 -5.91 9.60
C GLY A 95 9.47 -6.51 8.20
N GLY A 96 9.18 -5.75 7.15
CA GLY A 96 9.16 -6.24 5.77
C GLY A 96 7.81 -6.83 5.36
N ASN A 97 6.77 -6.67 6.17
CA ASN A 97 5.40 -7.01 5.80
C ASN A 97 4.81 -5.89 4.94
N GLU A 98 3.91 -6.24 4.03
CA GLU A 98 3.43 -5.33 3.01
C GLU A 98 2.00 -4.84 3.32
N ILE A 99 1.72 -3.60 2.94
CA ILE A 99 0.39 -3.03 2.88
C ILE A 99 -0.09 -3.20 1.45
N LEU A 100 -1.09 -4.05 1.25
CA LEU A 100 -1.65 -4.38 -0.05
C LEU A 100 -2.90 -3.56 -0.35
N LEU A 101 -3.07 -3.15 -1.60
CA LEU A 101 -4.26 -2.48 -2.12
C LEU A 101 -4.91 -3.36 -3.18
N GLY A 102 -6.19 -3.67 -3.01
CA GLY A 102 -6.97 -4.33 -4.05
C GLY A 102 -7.18 -3.40 -5.24
N VAL A 103 -6.78 -3.83 -6.43
CA VAL A 103 -6.87 -3.05 -7.68
C VAL A 103 -7.94 -3.59 -8.63
N SER A 104 -8.37 -4.83 -8.44
CA SER A 104 -9.43 -5.49 -9.22
C SER A 104 -10.23 -6.47 -8.34
N GLY A 105 -11.20 -7.18 -8.93
CA GLY A 105 -11.98 -8.20 -8.22
C GLY A 105 -12.94 -7.67 -7.15
N GLU A 106 -13.32 -8.54 -6.21
CA GLU A 106 -14.26 -8.23 -5.12
C GLU A 106 -13.66 -7.33 -4.03
N ASP A 107 -12.33 -7.27 -3.97
CA ASP A 107 -11.57 -6.50 -3.00
C ASP A 107 -11.05 -5.17 -3.53
N GLN A 108 -11.49 -4.76 -4.73
CA GLN A 108 -11.07 -3.51 -5.34
C GLN A 108 -11.29 -2.31 -4.41
N GLY A 109 -10.21 -1.61 -4.11
CA GLY A 109 -10.15 -0.42 -3.25
C GLY A 109 -9.85 -0.72 -1.78
N LYS A 110 -10.05 -1.97 -1.31
CA LYS A 110 -9.77 -2.37 0.07
C LYS A 110 -8.28 -2.46 0.34
N VAL A 111 -7.90 -2.31 1.61
CA VAL A 111 -6.51 -2.35 2.05
C VAL A 111 -6.30 -3.51 3.00
N TYR A 112 -5.21 -4.24 2.80
CA TYR A 112 -4.83 -5.40 3.60
C TYR A 112 -3.40 -5.24 4.13
N PHE A 113 -3.10 -5.95 5.21
CA PHE A 113 -1.76 -6.17 5.72
C PHE A 113 -1.37 -7.61 5.47
N TRP A 114 -0.27 -7.84 4.77
CA TRP A 114 0.22 -9.17 4.43
C TRP A 114 1.44 -9.53 5.25
N ILE A 115 1.32 -10.58 6.07
CA ILE A 115 2.41 -11.09 6.90
C ILE A 115 3.16 -12.17 6.10
N HIS A 116 4.21 -11.74 5.40
CA HIS A 116 4.92 -12.57 4.42
C HIS A 116 5.60 -13.82 5.03
N ASP A 117 5.95 -13.76 6.32
CA ASP A 117 6.63 -14.86 7.03
C ASP A 117 5.67 -15.99 7.48
N VAL A 118 4.36 -15.85 7.24
CA VAL A 118 3.35 -16.85 7.59
C VAL A 118 2.99 -17.67 6.36
N GLU A 119 3.22 -18.98 6.41
CA GLU A 119 2.72 -19.93 5.41
C GLU A 119 1.18 -20.03 5.53
N PRO A 120 0.42 -19.63 4.49
CA PRO A 120 -1.04 -19.68 4.53
C PRO A 120 -1.58 -21.12 4.32
N GLU A 121 -2.69 -21.48 4.97
CA GLU A 121 -3.43 -22.70 4.62
C GLU A 121 -4.34 -22.46 3.40
N ASP A 122 -5.00 -21.29 3.34
CA ASP A 122 -5.72 -20.73 2.19
C ASP A 122 -5.10 -19.39 1.74
N GLU A 123 -5.25 -19.03 0.45
CA GLU A 123 -4.55 -17.94 -0.25
C GLU A 123 -4.43 -16.59 0.49
N MET A 124 -5.41 -16.24 1.33
CA MET A 124 -5.46 -14.96 2.05
C MET A 124 -5.37 -15.10 3.58
N ASP A 125 -5.03 -16.26 4.12
CA ASP A 125 -5.00 -16.47 5.59
C ASP A 125 -3.97 -15.61 6.32
N ASN A 126 -2.89 -15.24 5.62
CA ASN A 126 -1.87 -14.31 6.11
C ASN A 126 -2.15 -12.85 5.70
N MET A 127 -3.34 -12.54 5.18
CA MET A 127 -3.79 -11.21 4.81
C MET A 127 -4.88 -10.72 5.77
N HIS A 128 -4.60 -9.62 6.47
CA HIS A 128 -5.53 -8.99 7.42
C HIS A 128 -6.15 -7.73 6.81
N ILE A 129 -7.47 -7.65 6.74
CA ILE A 129 -8.14 -6.44 6.25
C ILE A 129 -7.89 -5.26 7.20
N LEU A 130 -7.45 -4.14 6.65
CA LEU A 130 -7.20 -2.88 7.38
C LEU A 130 -8.31 -1.86 7.17
N ALA A 131 -8.89 -1.79 5.97
CA ALA A 131 -9.97 -0.87 5.63
C ALA A 131 -10.72 -1.26 4.35
N ASP A 132 -11.96 -0.78 4.20
CA ASP A 132 -12.76 -0.96 2.98
C ASP A 132 -12.36 0.01 1.85
N SER A 133 -11.49 1.00 2.15
CA SER A 133 -10.94 1.90 1.15
C SER A 133 -9.56 2.46 1.52
N PHE A 134 -8.75 2.81 0.51
CA PHE A 134 -7.47 3.49 0.73
C PHE A 134 -7.59 4.79 1.55
N THR A 135 -8.61 5.62 1.27
CA THR A 135 -8.81 6.88 2.00
C THR A 135 -9.12 6.61 3.46
N GLU A 136 -10.00 5.65 3.74
CA GLU A 136 -10.29 5.24 5.12
C GLU A 136 -9.02 4.82 5.85
N PHE A 137 -8.26 3.88 5.27
CA PHE A 137 -6.98 3.44 5.83
C PHE A 137 -6.05 4.62 6.13
N PHE A 138 -5.77 5.45 5.12
CA PHE A 138 -4.85 6.57 5.26
C PHE A 138 -5.31 7.57 6.33
N THR A 139 -6.61 7.87 6.41
CA THR A 139 -7.15 8.83 7.39
C THR A 139 -7.23 8.29 8.81
N ASN A 140 -7.25 6.97 8.98
CA ASN A 140 -7.31 6.30 10.27
C ASN A 140 -5.93 6.04 10.88
N LEU A 141 -4.83 6.29 10.16
CA LEU A 141 -3.49 6.20 10.74
C LEU A 141 -3.35 7.13 11.94
N TYR A 142 -2.65 6.68 12.99
CA TYR A 142 -2.44 7.43 14.22
C TYR A 142 -0.96 7.51 14.65
N GLU A 143 -0.66 8.42 15.57
CA GLU A 143 0.63 8.47 16.29
C GLU A 143 0.52 7.56 17.54
N ASN A 144 1.61 6.90 17.93
CA ASN A 144 1.68 6.30 19.27
C ASN A 144 1.83 7.42 20.32
N ASP A 145 1.07 7.31 21.41
CA ASP A 145 1.24 8.13 22.61
C ASP A 145 2.60 7.86 23.31
#